data_AF-A0A2J8VUG9-F1
#
_entry.id   AF-A0A2J8VUG9-F1
#
_cell.length_a   1.000
_cell.length_b   1.000
_cell.length_c   1.000
_cell.angle_alpha   90.00
_cell.angle_beta   90.00
_cell.angle_gamma   90.00
#
_symmetry.space_group_name_H-M   'P 1'
#
loop_
_entity.id
_entity.type
_entity.pdbx_description
1 polymer ?
#
loop_
_entity_poly.entity_id
_entity_poly.type
_entity_poly.pdbx_seq_one_letter_code
_entity_poly.pdbx_strand_id
1 'polypeptide(L)' 'MAEPGEGLPEEVLALIFRHLSLRDRAAAARVCRAWAAAATCSAVWHDTKIR' A
#
# COMPACT_ATOMS: atom_id res chain seq x y z
N MET A 1 11.50 9.71 16.71
CA MET A 1 10.60 8.60 17.05
C MET A 1 10.15 8.04 15.72
N ALA A 2 10.46 6.78 15.39
CA ALA A 2 10.01 6.19 14.13
C ALA A 2 8.50 5.95 14.27
N GLU A 3 7.70 6.55 13.40
CA GLU A 3 6.26 6.31 13.42
C GLU A 3 6.02 4.80 13.21
N PRO A 4 4.99 4.20 13.83
CA PRO A 4 4.74 2.75 13.76
C PRO A 4 4.56 2.19 12.34
N GLY A 5 4.42 3.05 11.32
CA GLY A 5 4.38 2.68 9.89
C GLY A 5 5.68 2.94 9.10
N GLU A 6 6.70 3.56 9.68
CA GLU A 6 7.98 3.87 9.01
C GLU A 6 8.98 2.70 9.02
N GLY A 7 8.74 1.68 9.85
CA GLY A 7 9.63 0.51 10.00
C GLY A 7 9.18 -0.75 9.25
N LEU A 8 8.04 -0.71 8.55
CA LEU A 8 7.54 -1.88 7.82
C LEU A 8 8.22 -1.99 6.44
N PRO A 9 8.68 -3.19 6.05
CA PRO A 9 9.16 -3.43 4.69
C PRO A 9 8.07 -3.14 3.65
N GLU A 10 8.49 -2.73 2.44
CA GLU A 10 7.58 -2.43 1.33
C GLU A 10 6.69 -3.62 0.99
N GLU A 11 7.23 -4.84 1.00
CA GLU A 11 6.44 -6.04 0.71
C GLU A 11 5.29 -6.25 1.70
N VAL A 12 5.51 -5.96 3.00
CA VAL A 12 4.46 -6.11 4.01
C VAL A 12 3.36 -5.09 3.80
N LEU A 13 3.72 -3.83 3.50
CA LEU A 13 2.75 -2.79 3.15
C LEU A 13 1.98 -3.15 1.87
N ALA A 14 2.64 -3.69 0.85
CA ALA A 14 1.99 -4.13 -0.38
C ALA A 14 0.98 -5.26 -0.12
N LEU A 15 1.32 -6.22 0.74
CA LEU A 15 0.40 -7.30 1.14
C LEU A 15 -0.82 -6.78 1.90
N ILE A 16 -0.66 -5.75 2.74
CA ILE A 16 -1.78 -5.08 3.43
C ILE A 16 -2.65 -4.33 2.41
N PHE A 17 -2.04 -3.51 1.54
CA PHE A 17 -2.76 -2.69 0.57
C PHE A 17 -3.54 -3.50 -0.46
N ARG A 18 -3.07 -4.72 -0.78
CA ARG A 18 -3.83 -5.71 -1.56
C ARG A 18 -5.24 -5.93 -1.02
N HIS A 19 -5.43 -5.91 0.30
CA HIS A 19 -6.73 -6.16 0.93
C HIS A 19 -7.60 -4.91 1.05
N LEU A 20 -7.07 -3.74 0.69
CA LEU A 20 -7.81 -2.48 0.69
C LEU A 20 -8.67 -2.35 -0.58
N SER A 21 -9.76 -1.58 -0.46
CA SER A 21 -10.54 -1.16 -1.62
C SER A 21 -9.70 -0.26 -2.54
N LEU A 22 -10.11 -0.13 -3.81
CA LEU A 22 -9.41 0.72 -4.78
C LEU A 22 -9.26 2.17 -4.30
N ARG A 23 -10.31 2.68 -3.62
CA ARG A 23 -10.32 4.01 -3.01
C ARG A 23 -9.34 4.13 -1.86
N ASP A 24 -9.29 3.13 -0.99
CA ASP A 24 -8.42 3.16 0.20
C ASP A 24 -6.94 3.00 -0.16
N ARG A 25 -6.63 2.27 -1.24
CA ARG A 25 -5.27 2.22 -1.80
C ARG A 25 -4.80 3.60 -2.28
N ALA A 26 -5.68 4.33 -2.96
CA ALA A 26 -5.38 5.69 -3.41
C ALA A 26 -5.19 6.66 -2.22
N ALA A 27 -5.94 6.47 -1.14
CA ALA A 27 -5.75 7.23 0.10
C ALA A 27 -4.40 6.88 0.76
N ALA A 28 -4.05 5.59 0.83
CA ALA A 28 -2.78 5.11 1.39
C ALA A 28 -1.56 5.69 0.65
N ALA A 29 -1.62 5.77 -0.68
CA ALA A 29 -0.55 6.34 -1.51
C ALA A 29 -0.26 7.82 -1.21
N ARG A 30 -1.18 8.53 -0.56
CA ARG A 30 -1.04 9.96 -0.23
C ARG A 30 -0.50 10.22 1.18
N VAL A 31 -0.26 9.19 1.98
CA VAL A 31 0.19 9.33 3.38
C VAL A 31 1.66 9.75 3.45
N CYS A 32 2.56 8.97 2.85
CA CYS A 32 3.99 9.23 2.82
C CYS A 32 4.65 8.57 1.61
N ARG A 33 5.95 8.87 1.37
CA ARG A 33 6.70 8.32 0.22
C ARG A 33 6.81 6.79 0.26
N ALA A 34 7.02 6.19 1.43
CA ALA A 34 7.12 4.74 1.58
C ALA A 34 5.79 4.04 1.23
N TRP A 35 4.67 4.61 1.67
CA TRP A 35 3.34 4.08 1.35
C TRP A 35 3.00 4.27 -0.12
N ALA A 36 3.42 5.39 -0.73
CA ALA A 36 3.28 5.59 -2.17
C ALA A 36 4.02 4.50 -2.96
N ALA A 37 5.27 4.19 -2.61
CA ALA A 37 6.05 3.13 -3.25
C ALA A 37 5.34 1.77 -3.14
N ALA A 38 4.96 1.37 -1.92
CA ALA A 38 4.24 0.14 -1.68
C ALA A 38 2.89 0.06 -2.43
N ALA A 39 2.12 1.15 -2.51
CA ALA A 39 0.84 1.19 -3.21
C ALA A 39 0.96 1.07 -4.75
N THR A 40 2.11 1.47 -5.30
CA THR A 40 2.42 1.31 -6.73
C THR A 40 3.02 -0.06 -7.08
N CYS A 41 3.38 -0.86 -6.08
CA CYS A 41 3.95 -2.19 -6.29
C CYS A 41 2.94 -3.11 -7.00
N SER A 42 3.40 -3.86 -8.01
CA SER A 42 2.57 -4.76 -8.81
C SER A 42 1.85 -5.83 -7.98
N ALA A 43 2.44 -6.22 -6.83
CA ALA A 43 1.85 -7.16 -5.88
C ALA A 43 0.51 -6.68 -5.28
N VAL A 44 0.30 -5.36 -5.17
CA VAL A 44 -0.97 -4.77 -4.70
C VAL A 44 -2.11 -5.04 -5.68
N TRP A 45 -1.78 -5.11 -6.98
CA TRP A 45 -2.76 -5.12 -8.06
C TRP A 45 -3.04 -6.52 -8.63
N HIS A 46 -2.19 -7.51 -8.31
CA HIS A 46 -2.21 -8.87 -8.88
C HIS A 46 -3.57 -9.59 -8.79
N ASP A 47 -4.39 -9.32 -7.78
CA ASP A 47 -5.73 -9.94 -7.61
C ASP A 47 -6.90 -8.94 -7.77
N THR A 48 -6.64 -7.74 -8.26
CA THR A 48 -7.64 -6.67 -8.24
C THR A 48 -8.63 -6.83 -9.39
N LYS A 49 -9.83 -7.31 -9.06
CA LYS A 49 -10.96 -7.29 -10.00
C LYS A 49 -11.57 -5.90 -10.04
N ILE A 50 -11.28 -5.15 -11.10
CA ILE A 50 -11.99 -3.91 -11.42
C ILE A 50 -13.36 -4.34 -11.95
N ARG A 51 -14.41 -4.05 -11.17
CA ARG A 51 -15.81 -4.34 -11.52
C ARG A 51 -16.51 -3.08 -11.96
#